data_AF-A0A2N1M3D7-F1
#
_entry.id   AF-A0A2N1M3D7-F1
#
_cell.length_a   1.000
_cell.length_b   1.000
_cell.length_c   1.000
_cell.angle_alpha   90.00
_cell.angle_beta   90.00
_cell.angle_gamma   90.00
#
_symmetry.space_group_name_H-M   'P 1'
#
loop_
_entity.id
_entity.type
_entity.pdbx_description
1 polymer ?
#
loop_
_entity_poly.entity_id
_entity_poly.type
_entity_poly.pdbx_seq_one_letter_code
_entity_poly.pdbx_strand_id
1 'polypeptide(L)'
;MSYHRHACIIHHKNLVLYFISKDNKIPDVSHCKTFKNFHASRLYNRWAKKKKYQNFSNRLGISFTTSYHAYNTNVVATKGLDFIYGKKYGNLQFTPSSSPKVKKRQEAHFNALVRHTFHNAKLDDNALTNDKLRAA
;
A
#
# COMPACT_ATOMS: atom_id res chain seq x y z
N MET A 1 -13.10 10.65 -2.21
CA MET A 1 -14.02 10.68 -3.37
C MET A 1 -13.55 9.68 -4.43
N SER A 2 -14.35 8.64 -4.68
CA SER A 2 -14.30 7.78 -5.87
C SER A 2 -15.06 8.47 -7.02
N TYR A 3 -14.87 8.01 -8.28
CA TYR A 3 -15.44 8.54 -9.55
C TYR A 3 -14.60 9.56 -10.34
N HIS A 4 -13.34 9.24 -10.65
CA HIS A 4 -12.61 9.85 -11.77
C HIS A 4 -12.51 11.39 -11.82
N ARG A 5 -12.78 12.10 -10.72
CA ARG A 5 -12.65 13.55 -10.66
C ARG A 5 -11.27 13.92 -10.14
N HIS A 6 -10.42 14.46 -11.01
CA HIS A 6 -9.19 15.13 -10.63
C HIS A 6 -9.54 16.60 -10.36
N ALA A 7 -9.26 17.10 -9.15
CA ALA A 7 -9.33 18.54 -8.90
C ALA A 7 -8.13 19.21 -9.57
N CYS A 8 -8.37 20.28 -10.33
CA CYS A 8 -7.32 21.11 -10.91
C CYS A 8 -6.55 21.86 -9.80
N ILE A 9 -5.29 22.24 -10.08
CA ILE A 9 -4.36 22.90 -9.13
C ILE A 9 -5.00 24.08 -8.36
N ILE A 10 -5.88 24.83 -9.01
CA ILE A 10 -6.61 25.97 -8.43
C ILE A 10 -7.62 25.50 -7.36
N HIS A 11 -8.32 24.39 -7.60
CA HIS A 11 -9.28 23.80 -6.67
C HIS A 11 -8.61 22.87 -5.64
N HIS A 12 -7.31 22.64 -5.74
CA HIS A 12 -6.55 21.85 -4.79
C HIS A 12 -6.49 22.50 -3.40
N LYS A 13 -6.57 23.84 -3.32
CA LYS A 13 -6.70 24.57 -2.05
C LYS A 13 -8.06 24.35 -1.37
N ASN A 14 -9.10 24.09 -2.15
CA ASN A 14 -10.45 23.79 -1.66
C ASN A 14 -10.66 22.28 -1.38
N LEU A 15 -9.66 21.44 -1.67
CA LEU A 15 -9.59 20.04 -1.21
C LEU A 15 -9.18 19.94 0.27
N VAL A 16 -9.67 20.86 1.13
CA VAL A 16 -9.61 20.69 2.59
C VAL A 16 -10.31 19.39 3.03
N LEU A 17 -11.18 18.83 2.18
CA LEU A 17 -11.78 17.49 2.32
C LEU A 17 -10.78 16.31 2.25
N TYR A 18 -9.53 16.55 1.84
CA TYR A 18 -8.45 15.55 1.77
C TYR A 18 -7.29 15.82 2.72
N PHE A 19 -7.49 16.67 3.74
CA PHE A 19 -7.08 16.16 5.03
C PHE A 19 -7.93 14.90 5.22
N ILE A 20 -7.38 13.73 4.89
CA ILE A 20 -7.82 12.47 5.50
C ILE A 20 -7.99 12.87 6.95
N SER A 21 -9.24 12.98 7.40
CA SER A 21 -9.44 13.46 8.73
C SER A 21 -8.58 12.53 9.57
N LYS A 22 -7.67 13.11 10.36
CA LYS A 22 -7.07 12.39 11.49
C LYS A 22 -8.17 12.15 12.54
N ASP A 23 -9.38 11.86 12.07
CA ASP A 23 -10.47 11.34 12.82
C ASP A 23 -9.99 9.97 13.23
N ASN A 24 -9.28 9.99 14.34
CA ASN A 24 -9.04 8.91 15.26
C ASN A 24 -10.38 8.42 15.84
N LYS A 25 -11.44 8.40 15.01
CA LYS A 25 -12.77 7.91 15.29
C LYS A 25 -12.65 6.42 15.46
N ILE A 26 -12.73 6.02 16.71
CA ILE A 26 -12.88 4.64 17.10
C ILE A 26 -14.30 4.25 16.68
N PRO A 27 -14.48 3.14 15.94
CA PRO A 27 -15.83 2.69 15.61
C PRO A 27 -16.64 2.48 16.89
N ASP A 28 -17.91 2.89 16.91
CA ASP A 28 -18.78 2.82 18.09
C ASP A 28 -18.86 1.41 18.71
N VAL A 29 -18.69 0.38 17.87
CA VAL A 29 -18.66 -1.03 18.27
C VAL A 29 -17.36 -1.46 18.97
N SER A 30 -16.38 -0.57 19.12
CA SER A 30 -15.09 -0.91 19.72
C SER A 30 -15.02 -0.48 21.19
N HIS A 31 -14.67 -1.43 22.05
CA HIS A 31 -14.40 -1.17 23.48
C HIS A 31 -13.06 -0.45 23.73
N CYS A 32 -12.37 0.05 22.69
CA CYS A 32 -11.09 0.71 22.85
C CYS A 32 -11.26 2.14 23.36
N LYS A 33 -10.58 2.49 24.44
CA LYS A 33 -10.62 3.84 25.05
C LYS A 33 -9.91 4.93 24.23
N THR A 34 -8.92 4.54 23.43
CA THR A 34 -8.12 5.46 22.62
C THR A 34 -7.89 4.88 21.23
N PHE A 35 -7.65 5.74 20.26
CA PHE A 35 -7.33 5.30 18.90
C PHE A 35 -6.02 4.53 18.82
N LYS A 36 -5.04 4.87 19.67
CA LYS A 36 -3.79 4.12 19.78
C LYS A 36 -4.08 2.67 20.21
N ASN A 37 -4.94 2.47 21.20
CA ASN A 37 -5.37 1.14 21.64
C ASN A 37 -6.16 0.39 20.56
N PHE A 38 -7.05 1.08 19.85
CA PHE A 38 -7.79 0.52 18.72
C PHE A 38 -6.87 0.06 17.60
N HIS A 39 -5.92 0.91 17.21
CA HIS A 39 -4.96 0.62 16.17
C HIS A 39 -4.05 -0.57 16.55
N ALA A 40 -3.49 -0.56 17.76
CA ALA A 40 -2.66 -1.65 18.28
C ALA A 40 -3.42 -2.97 18.34
N SER A 41 -4.65 -2.97 18.88
CA SER A 41 -5.53 -4.15 18.93
C SER A 41 -5.84 -4.68 17.53
N ARG A 42 -6.07 -3.80 16.55
CA ARG A 42 -6.32 -4.19 15.16
C ARG A 42 -5.10 -4.84 14.51
N LEU A 43 -3.90 -4.32 14.75
CA LEU A 43 -2.66 -4.90 14.25
C LEU A 43 -2.39 -6.27 14.89
N TYR A 44 -2.51 -6.37 16.22
CA TYR A 44 -2.40 -7.63 16.95
C TYR A 44 -3.35 -8.68 16.38
N ASN A 45 -4.65 -8.36 16.27
CA ASN A 45 -5.65 -9.31 15.76
C ASN A 45 -5.37 -9.76 14.31
N ARG A 46 -4.86 -8.86 13.45
CA ARG A 46 -4.50 -9.21 12.07
C ARG A 46 -3.30 -10.16 12.03
N TRP A 47 -2.29 -9.89 12.85
CA TRP A 47 -1.12 -10.74 12.98
C TRP A 47 -1.46 -12.11 13.60
N ALA A 48 -2.14 -12.11 14.76
CA ALA A 48 -2.49 -13.32 15.51
C ALA A 48 -3.36 -14.27 14.67
N LYS A 49 -4.33 -13.74 13.93
CA LYS A 49 -5.18 -14.52 13.00
C LYS A 49 -4.46 -14.91 11.70
N LYS A 50 -3.19 -14.54 11.52
CA LYS A 50 -2.37 -14.74 10.31
C LYS A 50 -3.12 -14.32 9.04
N LYS A 51 -3.92 -13.26 9.13
CA LYS A 51 -4.85 -12.88 8.06
C LYS A 51 -4.08 -12.36 6.85
N LYS A 52 -4.32 -13.00 5.70
CA LYS A 52 -3.82 -12.56 4.40
C LYS A 52 -4.95 -11.80 3.69
N TYR A 53 -4.62 -10.63 3.17
CA TYR A 53 -5.54 -9.82 2.37
C TYR A 53 -5.04 -9.78 0.93
N GLN A 54 -5.95 -10.02 0.00
CA GLN A 54 -5.72 -9.75 -1.41
C GLN A 54 -6.03 -8.29 -1.68
N ASN A 55 -5.12 -7.59 -2.34
CA ASN A 55 -5.25 -6.18 -2.70
C ASN A 55 -5.11 -6.06 -4.20
N PHE A 56 -5.85 -5.11 -4.77
CA PHE A 56 -5.76 -4.76 -6.18
C PHE A 56 -5.65 -3.25 -6.34
N SER A 57 -4.72 -2.80 -7.19
CA SER A 57 -4.56 -1.40 -7.56
C SER A 57 -5.22 -1.14 -8.91
N ASN A 58 -6.39 -0.50 -8.89
CA ASN A 58 -7.10 -0.11 -10.11
C ASN A 58 -6.27 0.84 -10.99
N ARG A 59 -5.38 1.64 -10.40
CA ARG A 59 -4.54 2.59 -11.14
C ARG A 59 -3.41 1.91 -11.90
N LEU A 60 -2.79 0.91 -11.28
CA LEU A 60 -1.59 0.26 -11.81
C LEU A 60 -1.89 -1.10 -12.45
N GLY A 61 -3.08 -1.68 -12.24
CA GLY A 61 -3.38 -3.03 -12.69
C GLY A 61 -2.52 -4.09 -12.01
N ILE A 62 -2.11 -3.87 -10.75
CA ILE A 62 -1.34 -4.86 -9.98
C ILE A 62 -2.18 -5.48 -8.87
N SER A 63 -1.99 -6.76 -8.62
CA SER A 63 -2.50 -7.47 -7.45
C SER A 63 -1.35 -7.87 -6.54
N PHE A 64 -1.61 -7.87 -5.24
CA PHE A 64 -0.64 -8.29 -4.24
C PHE A 64 -1.32 -8.69 -2.94
N THR A 65 -0.68 -9.60 -2.21
CA THR A 65 -1.08 -9.96 -0.86
C THR A 65 -0.44 -9.07 0.18
N THR A 66 -1.18 -8.80 1.26
CA THR A 66 -0.63 -8.20 2.47
C THR A 66 -0.96 -9.03 3.69
N SER A 67 0.01 -9.17 4.58
CA SER A 67 -0.17 -9.73 5.92
C SER A 67 0.63 -8.91 6.93
N TYR A 68 0.49 -9.25 8.20
CA TYR A 68 1.30 -8.66 9.28
C TYR A 68 2.19 -9.73 9.89
N HIS A 69 3.40 -9.33 10.28
CA HIS A 69 4.32 -10.11 11.08
C HIS A 69 4.71 -9.30 12.33
N ALA A 70 5.09 -9.97 13.40
CA ALA A 70 5.69 -9.35 14.56
C ALA A 70 7.21 -9.40 14.43
N TYR A 71 7.89 -8.31 14.75
CA TYR A 71 9.34 -8.29 14.86
C TYR A 71 9.78 -9.01 16.15
N ASN A 72 10.98 -9.60 16.10
CA ASN A 72 11.62 -10.12 17.30
C ASN A 72 11.98 -8.95 18.22
N THR A 73 11.78 -9.10 19.53
CA THR A 73 12.10 -8.10 20.56
C THR A 73 13.53 -7.59 20.45
N ASN A 74 14.49 -8.46 20.15
CA ASN A 74 15.89 -8.08 19.96
C ASN A 74 16.06 -7.15 18.75
N VAL A 75 15.33 -7.38 17.66
CA VAL A 75 15.38 -6.53 16.46
C VAL A 75 14.76 -5.17 16.74
N VAL A 76 13.65 -5.13 17.48
CA VAL A 76 13.01 -3.88 17.87
C VAL A 76 13.95 -3.03 18.71
N ALA A 77 14.60 -3.63 19.71
CA ALA A 77 15.53 -2.95 20.60
C ALA A 77 16.81 -2.50 19.87
N THR A 78 17.45 -3.40 19.10
CA THR A 78 18.74 -3.10 18.44
C THR A 78 18.60 -2.11 17.29
N LYS A 79 17.48 -2.14 16.55
CA LYS A 79 17.24 -1.22 15.43
C LYS A 79 16.49 0.05 15.83
N GLY A 80 16.12 0.19 17.11
CA GLY A 80 15.35 1.34 17.60
C GLY A 80 14.01 1.51 16.89
N LEU A 81 13.30 0.40 16.62
CA LEU A 81 11.99 0.47 15.97
C LEU A 81 10.91 0.85 16.98
N ASP A 82 10.09 1.85 16.65
CA ASP A 82 8.95 2.26 17.48
C ASP A 82 7.71 1.34 17.34
N PHE A 83 7.79 0.32 16.49
CA PHE A 83 6.65 -0.53 16.13
C PHE A 83 6.96 -2.04 16.25
N ILE A 84 6.00 -2.76 16.82
CA ILE A 84 6.07 -4.22 17.03
C ILE A 84 5.69 -4.99 15.76
N TYR A 85 4.74 -4.48 14.98
CA TYR A 85 4.19 -5.18 13.82
C TYR A 85 4.63 -4.53 12.52
N GLY A 86 5.14 -5.35 11.60
CA GLY A 86 5.48 -4.95 10.24
C GLY A 86 4.48 -5.49 9.23
N LYS A 87 4.10 -4.67 8.24
CA LYS A 87 3.28 -5.12 7.11
C LYS A 87 4.17 -5.82 6.09
N LYS A 88 3.85 -7.07 5.78
CA LYS A 88 4.51 -7.87 4.74
C LYS A 88 3.70 -7.82 3.46
N TYR A 89 4.37 -7.58 2.35
CA TYR A 89 3.81 -7.64 1.00
C TYR A 89 4.32 -8.90 0.30
N GLY A 90 3.53 -9.49 -0.59
CA GLY A 90 3.93 -10.68 -1.34
C GLY A 90 3.00 -10.96 -2.51
N ASN A 91 3.34 -11.94 -3.34
CA ASN A 91 2.57 -12.34 -4.53
C ASN A 91 2.23 -11.14 -5.43
N LEU A 92 3.19 -10.24 -5.64
CA LEU A 92 3.00 -9.11 -6.54
C LEU A 92 2.87 -9.65 -7.98
N GLN A 93 1.77 -9.30 -8.64
CA GLN A 93 1.48 -9.71 -10.01
C GLN A 93 0.91 -8.54 -10.81
N PHE A 94 1.28 -8.46 -12.08
CA PHE A 94 0.64 -7.55 -13.03
C PHE A 94 -0.62 -8.22 -13.60
N THR A 95 -1.79 -7.77 -13.15
CA THR A 95 -3.11 -8.32 -13.48
C THR A 95 -4.02 -7.19 -13.97
N PRO A 96 -3.80 -6.65 -15.19
CA PRO A 96 -4.55 -5.51 -15.69
C PRO A 96 -6.01 -5.86 -15.96
N SER A 97 -6.83 -4.82 -16.10
CA SER A 97 -8.24 -4.93 -16.45
C SER A 97 -8.43 -5.64 -17.80
N SER A 98 -9.54 -6.35 -17.95
CA SER A 98 -9.97 -6.93 -19.23
C SER A 98 -10.34 -5.87 -20.27
N SER A 99 -10.70 -4.65 -19.84
CA SER A 99 -11.04 -3.56 -20.76
C SER A 99 -9.77 -3.02 -21.45
N PRO A 100 -9.68 -3.03 -22.80
CA PRO A 100 -8.47 -2.59 -23.51
C PRO A 100 -8.06 -1.15 -23.19
N LYS A 101 -9.05 -0.25 -23.07
CA LYS A 101 -8.80 1.17 -22.74
C LYS A 101 -8.21 1.33 -21.34
N VAL A 102 -8.70 0.56 -20.37
CA VAL A 102 -8.23 0.61 -18.98
C VAL A 102 -6.87 -0.07 -18.87
N LYS A 103 -6.69 -1.24 -19.50
CA LYS A 103 -5.42 -1.97 -19.59
C LYS A 103 -4.28 -1.08 -20.09
N LYS A 104 -4.48 -0.40 -21.22
CA LYS A 104 -3.47 0.51 -21.79
C LYS A 104 -3.06 1.62 -20.81
N ARG A 105 -4.00 2.17 -20.05
CA ARG A 105 -3.72 3.19 -19.02
C ARG A 105 -2.96 2.61 -17.83
N GLN A 106 -3.35 1.43 -17.36
CA GLN A 106 -2.69 0.73 -16.26
C GLN A 106 -1.24 0.37 -16.63
N GLU A 107 -1.02 -0.15 -17.83
CA GLU A 107 0.31 -0.45 -18.38
C GLU A 107 1.18 0.80 -18.43
N ALA A 108 0.66 1.91 -18.96
CA ALA A 108 1.40 3.17 -19.02
C ALA A 108 1.80 3.66 -17.62
N HIS A 109 0.87 3.63 -16.66
CA HIS A 109 1.16 4.02 -15.28
C HIS A 109 2.13 3.08 -14.57
N PHE A 110 1.99 1.78 -14.76
CA PHE A 110 2.89 0.77 -14.19
C PHE A 110 4.31 0.95 -14.75
N ASN A 111 4.46 1.05 -16.07
CA ASN A 111 5.77 1.25 -16.71
C ASN A 111 6.41 2.59 -16.34
N ALA A 112 5.62 3.65 -16.16
CA ALA A 112 6.14 4.92 -15.66
C ALA A 112 6.64 4.81 -14.22
N LEU A 113 5.90 4.11 -13.34
CA LEU A 113 6.30 3.87 -11.96
C LEU A 113 7.56 3.01 -11.87
N VAL A 114 7.63 1.93 -12.65
CA VAL A 114 8.83 1.08 -12.74
C VAL A 114 10.03 1.92 -13.15
N ARG A 115 9.94 2.67 -14.26
CA ARG A 115 11.04 3.55 -14.70
C ARG A 115 11.47 4.55 -13.63
N HIS A 116 10.52 5.15 -12.92
CA HIS A 116 10.83 6.11 -11.85
C HIS A 116 11.51 5.43 -10.64
N THR A 117 10.96 4.33 -10.15
CA THR A 117 11.48 3.62 -8.97
C THR A 117 12.87 3.04 -9.24
N PHE A 118 13.08 2.50 -10.44
CA PHE A 118 14.33 1.86 -10.84
C PHE A 118 15.26 2.75 -11.63
N HIS A 119 14.99 4.05 -11.74
CA HIS A 119 15.82 4.97 -12.54
C HIS A 119 17.31 4.89 -12.20
N ASN A 120 17.63 4.69 -10.91
CA ASN A 120 19.00 4.62 -10.42
C ASN A 120 19.49 3.18 -10.21
N ALA A 121 18.59 2.20 -10.31
CA ALA A 121 18.98 0.80 -10.34
C ALA A 121 19.50 0.57 -11.75
N LYS A 122 20.81 0.34 -11.91
CA LYS A 122 21.48 0.05 -13.19
C LYS A 122 21.00 -1.29 -13.76
N LEU A 123 19.71 -1.40 -14.06
CA LEU A 123 19.04 -2.58 -14.58
C LEU A 123 19.06 -2.50 -16.10
N ASP A 124 19.41 -3.60 -16.74
CA ASP A 124 19.33 -3.73 -18.21
C ASP A 124 17.87 -3.51 -18.67
N ASP A 125 17.70 -2.79 -19.77
CA ASP A 125 16.41 -2.50 -20.37
C ASP A 125 15.66 -3.79 -20.73
N ASN A 126 16.39 -4.85 -21.07
CA ASN A 126 15.86 -6.17 -21.41
C ASN A 126 15.47 -7.05 -20.21
N ALA A 127 15.70 -6.61 -18.97
CA ALA A 127 15.38 -7.42 -17.80
C ALA A 127 13.86 -7.67 -17.70
N LEU A 128 13.48 -8.91 -17.40
CA LEU A 128 12.09 -9.33 -17.28
C LEU A 128 11.40 -8.50 -16.18
N THR A 129 10.11 -8.20 -16.35
CA THR A 129 9.34 -7.43 -15.35
C THR A 129 9.45 -8.03 -13.94
N ASN A 130 9.48 -9.36 -13.81
CA ASN A 130 9.66 -10.02 -12.51
C ASN A 130 11.05 -9.81 -11.90
N ASP A 131 12.10 -9.71 -12.73
CA ASP A 131 13.47 -9.47 -12.26
C ASP A 131 13.63 -8.02 -11.79
N LYS A 132 13.02 -7.08 -12.52
CA LYS A 132 12.91 -5.68 -12.07
C LYS A 132 12.18 -5.60 -10.72
N LEU A 133 11.07 -6.31 -10.54
CA LEU A 133 10.34 -6.36 -9.26
C LEU A 133 11.11 -7.00 -8.10
N ARG A 134 12.12 -7.86 -8.36
CA ARG A 134 12.97 -8.47 -7.32
C ARG A 134 14.14 -7.59 -6.87
N ALA A 135 14.55 -6.64 -7.71
CA ALA A 135 15.66 -5.73 -7.43
C ALA A 135 15.27 -4.49 -6.61
N ALA A 136 13.97 -4.27 -6.36
CA ALA A 136 13.45 -3.22 -5.46
C ALA A 136 13.30 -3.75 -4.03
#